data_AF-W5YBH1-F1
#
_entry.id   AF-W5YBH1-F1
#
_cell.length_a   1.000
_cell.length_b   1.000
_cell.length_c   1.000
_cell.angle_alpha   90.00
_cell.angle_beta   90.00
_cell.angle_gamma   90.00
#
_symmetry.space_group_name_H-M   'P 1'
#
loop_
_entity.id
_entity.type
_entity.pdbx_description
1 polymer ?
#
loop_
_entity_poly.entity_id
_entity_poly.type
_entity_poly.pdbx_seq_one_letter_code
_entity_poly.pdbx_strand_id
1 'polypeptide(L)'
;MLPLLACTLAGVILSACGSSSQAPSQQATAAPSEAVSTEVLDQNLPVDAMPEVPDGKDGFVDCPYLDSTWVADTNGQRMTGQGIDTRFDTPACVFWSYPDDPQATVIVRHMHSTDEAIAVVDWAAPINTTEPAEEPEGWSGGRIGNENGAIYAVQKGPVAVVVFSNQQQSLKAELIAKEVITNLGL
;
A
#
# COMPACT_ATOMS: atom_id res chain seq x y z
N MET A 1 45.76 -23.82 -36.30
CA MET A 1 46.48 -24.28 -37.51
C MET A 1 45.46 -24.87 -38.47
N LEU A 2 45.35 -24.29 -39.67
CA LEU A 2 44.45 -24.71 -40.76
C LEU A 2 44.92 -26.05 -41.36
N PRO A 3 44.07 -26.77 -42.11
CA PRO A 3 44.24 -26.64 -43.56
C PRO A 3 42.95 -26.57 -44.39
N LEU A 4 43.12 -25.79 -45.44
CA LEU A 4 42.33 -25.59 -46.64
C LEU A 4 42.29 -26.88 -47.49
N LEU A 5 41.18 -27.21 -48.15
CA LEU A 5 41.19 -28.01 -49.37
C LEU A 5 40.10 -27.53 -50.34
N ALA A 6 40.49 -27.31 -51.59
CA ALA A 6 39.73 -26.71 -52.69
C ALA A 6 39.67 -27.67 -53.89
N CYS A 7 38.61 -27.56 -54.72
CA CYS A 7 38.50 -27.93 -56.16
C CYS A 7 37.03 -27.71 -56.61
N THR A 8 36.63 -26.64 -57.33
CA THR A 8 36.71 -26.33 -58.79
C THR A 8 35.79 -27.11 -59.74
N LEU A 9 34.94 -26.36 -60.50
CA LEU A 9 34.46 -26.46 -61.91
C LEU A 9 32.95 -26.08 -62.00
N ALA A 10 32.54 -24.91 -62.53
CA ALA A 10 32.44 -24.45 -63.94
C ALA A 10 31.13 -24.89 -64.66
N GLY A 11 30.33 -23.92 -65.15
CA GLY A 11 29.24 -24.15 -66.11
C GLY A 11 28.16 -23.05 -66.22
N VAL A 12 28.14 -22.34 -67.36
CA VAL A 12 27.30 -21.21 -67.83
C VAL A 12 25.81 -21.63 -68.05
N ILE A 13 24.78 -20.75 -68.01
CA ILE A 13 24.08 -20.09 -69.15
C ILE A 13 23.06 -19.02 -68.65
N LEU A 14 22.88 -17.95 -69.46
CA LEU A 14 22.04 -16.75 -69.31
C LEU A 14 20.52 -16.93 -69.61
N SER A 15 19.76 -15.86 -69.27
CA SER A 15 18.41 -15.43 -69.73
C SER A 15 17.21 -16.02 -68.97
N ALA A 16 16.13 -15.30 -68.62
CA ALA A 16 15.54 -14.07 -69.15
C ALA A 16 14.64 -13.35 -68.11
N CYS A 17 14.23 -12.13 -68.47
CA CYS A 17 13.44 -11.13 -67.74
C CYS A 17 12.13 -11.58 -67.08
N GLY A 18 11.87 -10.97 -65.92
CA GLY A 18 10.72 -10.09 -65.71
C GLY A 18 9.35 -10.72 -65.44
N SER A 19 8.87 -10.58 -64.21
CA SER A 19 7.59 -9.93 -63.89
C SER A 19 7.37 -9.91 -62.38
N SER A 20 7.19 -8.72 -61.84
CA SER A 20 6.81 -8.48 -60.44
C SER A 20 5.43 -9.08 -60.14
N SER A 21 5.29 -9.84 -59.06
CA SER A 21 4.01 -9.99 -58.35
C SER A 21 4.20 -10.47 -56.91
N GLN A 22 3.87 -9.54 -56.01
CA GLN A 22 3.23 -9.71 -54.70
C GLN A 22 3.86 -10.70 -53.71
N ALA A 23 4.51 -10.11 -52.71
CA ALA A 23 4.74 -10.74 -51.42
C ALA A 23 3.40 -11.25 -50.83
N PRO A 24 3.35 -12.46 -50.26
CA PRO A 24 2.17 -12.91 -49.53
C PRO A 24 2.03 -12.03 -48.28
N SER A 25 0.92 -11.31 -48.18
CA SER A 25 0.48 -10.70 -46.93
C SER A 25 0.27 -11.80 -45.90
N GLN A 26 1.26 -11.98 -45.02
CA GLN A 26 1.07 -12.68 -43.76
C GLN A 26 -0.04 -11.96 -43.00
N GLN A 27 -1.24 -12.54 -43.01
CA GLN A 27 -2.28 -12.21 -42.05
C GLN A 27 -1.75 -12.64 -40.68
N ALA A 28 -1.12 -11.70 -39.99
CA ALA A 28 -0.93 -11.80 -38.55
C ALA A 28 -2.32 -11.78 -37.92
N THR A 29 -2.83 -12.96 -37.58
CA THR A 29 -3.93 -13.08 -36.62
C THR A 29 -3.44 -12.47 -35.33
N ALA A 30 -3.85 -11.22 -35.07
CA ALA A 30 -3.61 -10.57 -33.79
C ALA A 30 -4.26 -11.44 -32.71
N ALA A 31 -3.44 -12.03 -31.84
CA ALA A 31 -3.92 -12.63 -30.62
C ALA A 31 -4.66 -11.54 -29.82
N PRO A 32 -5.77 -11.87 -29.13
CA PRO A 32 -6.39 -10.92 -28.22
C PRO A 32 -5.33 -10.55 -27.17
N SER A 33 -4.95 -9.28 -27.15
CA SER A 33 -4.17 -8.72 -26.05
C SER A 33 -5.08 -8.78 -24.82
N GLU A 34 -4.89 -9.76 -23.95
CA GLU A 34 -5.49 -9.75 -22.62
C GLU A 34 -5.05 -8.45 -21.96
N ALA A 35 -6.01 -7.53 -21.78
CA ALA A 35 -5.78 -6.33 -21.00
C ALA A 35 -5.53 -6.80 -19.57
N VAL A 36 -4.30 -6.62 -19.09
CA VAL A 36 -3.97 -6.83 -17.67
C VAL A 36 -4.77 -5.79 -16.89
N SER A 37 -5.86 -6.21 -16.27
CA SER A 37 -6.60 -5.40 -15.32
C SER A 37 -5.74 -5.25 -14.07
N THR A 38 -5.19 -4.07 -13.84
CA THR A 38 -4.54 -3.73 -12.57
C THR A 38 -5.56 -3.93 -11.45
N GLU A 39 -5.19 -4.69 -10.43
CA GLU A 39 -5.98 -4.84 -9.21
C GLU A 39 -6.25 -3.45 -8.61
N VAL A 40 -7.48 -3.19 -8.14
CA VAL A 40 -7.83 -1.93 -7.49
C VAL A 40 -7.62 -2.11 -5.99
N LEU A 41 -6.65 -1.39 -5.42
CA LEU A 41 -6.32 -1.40 -4.00
C LEU A 41 -6.94 -0.20 -3.30
N ASP A 42 -7.47 -0.39 -2.09
CA ASP A 42 -8.08 0.65 -1.26
C ASP A 42 -9.02 1.60 -2.03
N GLN A 43 -9.76 1.08 -3.02
CA GLN A 43 -10.64 1.86 -3.91
C GLN A 43 -9.95 3.05 -4.61
N ASN A 44 -8.63 3.01 -4.82
CA ASN A 44 -7.80 4.12 -5.31
C ASN A 44 -7.90 5.40 -4.45
N LEU A 45 -8.07 5.25 -3.13
CA LEU A 45 -8.05 6.37 -2.21
C LEU A 45 -6.69 7.11 -2.25
N PRO A 46 -6.69 8.46 -2.16
CA PRO A 46 -5.45 9.23 -2.18
C PRO A 46 -4.58 8.93 -0.95
N VAL A 47 -3.29 9.32 -1.00
CA VAL A 47 -2.32 9.04 0.07
C VAL A 47 -2.72 9.65 1.43
N ASP A 48 -3.49 10.73 1.41
CA ASP A 48 -3.96 11.50 2.56
C ASP A 48 -5.40 11.15 2.98
N ALA A 49 -5.95 10.05 2.46
CA ALA A 49 -7.30 9.62 2.79
C ALA A 49 -7.46 9.30 4.29
N MET A 50 -8.42 9.97 4.93
CA MET A 50 -8.84 9.68 6.30
C MET A 50 -10.08 8.78 6.33
N PRO A 51 -10.26 7.95 7.37
CA PRO A 51 -11.45 7.12 7.50
C PRO A 51 -12.74 7.91 7.63
N GLU A 52 -13.78 7.46 6.95
CA GLU A 52 -15.14 7.97 7.03
C GLU A 52 -16.05 6.88 7.62
N VAL A 53 -16.46 7.06 8.88
CA VAL A 53 -17.34 6.13 9.58
C VAL A 53 -18.77 6.70 9.57
N PRO A 54 -19.74 6.06 8.88
CA PRO A 54 -21.08 6.62 8.67
C PRO A 54 -21.84 7.00 9.95
N ASP A 55 -21.78 6.14 10.97
CA ASP A 55 -22.44 6.38 12.27
C ASP A 55 -21.57 7.17 13.25
N GLY A 56 -20.34 7.52 12.85
CA GLY A 56 -19.35 8.20 13.68
C GLY A 56 -19.25 7.62 15.10
N LYS A 57 -19.27 8.51 16.08
CA LYS A 57 -19.19 8.18 17.51
C LYS A 57 -20.42 7.47 18.08
N ASP A 58 -21.56 7.53 17.41
CA ASP A 58 -22.79 6.84 17.86
C ASP A 58 -22.83 5.37 17.41
N GLY A 59 -21.90 4.97 16.53
CA GLY A 59 -21.72 3.60 16.07
C GLY A 59 -20.96 2.70 17.05
N PHE A 60 -21.18 1.39 16.90
CA PHE A 60 -20.47 0.34 17.64
C PHE A 60 -20.18 -0.86 16.72
N VAL A 61 -19.49 -0.60 15.61
CA VAL A 61 -19.01 -1.68 14.73
C VAL A 61 -17.62 -2.09 15.17
N ASP A 62 -17.42 -3.40 15.41
CA ASP A 62 -16.17 -3.93 15.91
C ASP A 62 -15.02 -3.86 14.90
N CYS A 63 -13.83 -3.46 15.38
CA CYS A 63 -12.62 -3.51 14.59
C CYS A 63 -12.21 -4.98 14.38
N PRO A 64 -12.00 -5.47 13.14
CA PRO A 64 -11.77 -6.90 12.90
C PRO A 64 -10.45 -7.45 13.48
N TYR A 65 -9.51 -6.58 13.84
CA TYR A 65 -8.13 -6.94 14.22
C TYR A 65 -7.64 -6.26 15.51
N LEU A 66 -8.51 -5.54 16.22
CA LEU A 66 -8.19 -4.94 17.52
C LEU A 66 -9.36 -5.11 18.50
N ASP A 67 -9.05 -5.62 19.69
CA ASP A 67 -10.00 -5.66 20.80
C ASP A 67 -10.26 -4.26 21.35
N SER A 68 -11.54 -3.89 21.48
CA SER A 68 -11.94 -2.54 21.91
C SER A 68 -11.56 -2.23 23.36
N THR A 69 -11.55 -3.23 24.23
CA THR A 69 -11.13 -3.07 25.64
C THR A 69 -9.63 -2.84 25.71
N TRP A 70 -8.85 -3.61 24.96
CA TRP A 70 -7.41 -3.45 24.85
C TRP A 70 -7.02 -2.08 24.29
N VAL A 71 -7.73 -1.57 23.28
CA VAL A 71 -7.50 -0.20 22.75
C VAL A 71 -7.82 0.84 23.83
N ALA A 72 -8.94 0.69 24.54
CA ALA A 72 -9.31 1.59 25.63
C ALA A 72 -8.27 1.62 26.76
N ASP A 73 -7.74 0.46 27.14
CA ASP A 73 -6.72 0.33 28.18
C ASP A 73 -5.35 0.88 27.72
N THR A 74 -4.94 0.57 26.49
CA THR A 74 -3.66 1.00 25.91
C THR A 74 -3.63 2.50 25.67
N ASN A 75 -4.69 3.05 25.10
CA ASN A 75 -4.81 4.48 24.85
C ASN A 75 -5.14 5.25 26.14
N GLY A 76 -5.80 4.61 27.11
CA GLY A 76 -6.08 5.14 28.44
C GLY A 76 -7.38 5.94 28.54
N GLN A 77 -8.35 5.66 27.67
CA GLN A 77 -9.65 6.30 27.69
C GLN A 77 -10.78 5.29 27.47
N ARG A 78 -11.90 5.48 28.18
CA ARG A 78 -13.08 4.60 28.04
C ARG A 78 -13.65 4.68 26.63
N MET A 79 -14.06 3.54 26.09
CA MET A 79 -14.76 3.47 24.82
C MET A 79 -16.18 4.01 24.96
N THR A 80 -16.58 4.91 24.05
CA THR A 80 -17.96 5.40 23.95
C THR A 80 -18.60 5.12 22.60
N GLY A 81 -17.79 4.73 21.61
CA GLY A 81 -18.21 4.40 20.26
C GLY A 81 -17.02 3.92 19.46
N GLN A 82 -17.28 3.20 18.37
CA GLN A 82 -16.28 2.69 17.45
C GLN A 82 -16.91 2.33 16.11
N GLY A 83 -16.11 2.35 15.05
CA GLY A 83 -16.59 1.98 13.74
C GLY A 83 -15.46 1.79 12.75
N ILE A 84 -15.85 1.36 11.56
CA ILE A 84 -14.93 0.98 10.50
C ILE A 84 -15.25 1.70 9.20
N ASP A 85 -14.22 1.90 8.38
CA ASP A 85 -14.34 2.35 6.99
C ASP A 85 -13.86 1.22 6.06
N THR A 86 -14.79 0.66 5.29
CA THR A 86 -14.54 -0.46 4.37
C THR A 86 -14.13 -0.01 2.96
N ARG A 87 -13.82 1.27 2.75
CA ARG A 87 -13.18 1.73 1.51
C ARG A 87 -11.71 1.31 1.44
N PHE A 88 -11.09 1.00 2.57
CA PHE A 88 -9.78 0.39 2.66
C PHE A 88 -9.92 -1.14 2.59
N ASP A 89 -8.99 -1.83 1.92
CA ASP A 89 -9.04 -3.29 1.75
C ASP A 89 -8.94 -4.01 3.11
N THR A 90 -8.09 -3.49 3.99
CA THR A 90 -8.17 -3.74 5.43
C THR A 90 -8.98 -2.61 6.05
N PRO A 91 -10.17 -2.86 6.63
CA PRO A 91 -11.02 -1.78 7.13
C PRO A 91 -10.28 -0.88 8.13
N ALA A 92 -10.27 0.42 7.89
CA ALA A 92 -9.70 1.36 8.86
C ALA A 92 -10.62 1.40 10.08
N CYS A 93 -10.04 1.49 11.28
CA CYS A 93 -10.79 1.48 12.54
C CYS A 93 -10.67 2.81 13.26
N VAL A 94 -11.80 3.34 13.73
CA VAL A 94 -11.85 4.60 14.48
C VAL A 94 -12.52 4.34 15.82
N PHE A 95 -11.92 4.86 16.89
CA PHE A 95 -12.32 4.61 18.27
C PHE A 95 -12.61 5.95 18.95
N TRP A 96 -13.73 6.06 19.66
CA TRP A 96 -14.14 7.29 20.34
C TRP A 96 -14.18 7.14 21.85
N SER A 97 -13.92 8.25 22.52
CA SER A 97 -14.16 8.47 23.95
C SER A 97 -15.11 9.66 24.10
N TYR A 98 -15.19 10.24 25.28
CA TYR A 98 -16.05 11.40 25.56
C TYR A 98 -15.81 12.64 24.68
N PRO A 99 -14.60 12.98 24.19
CA PRO A 99 -14.41 14.05 23.20
C PRO A 99 -15.09 13.74 21.85
N ASP A 100 -15.39 14.77 21.06
CA ASP A 100 -15.97 14.57 19.72
C ASP A 100 -14.95 13.98 18.74
N ASP A 101 -13.70 14.39 18.86
CA ASP A 101 -12.60 13.79 18.10
C ASP A 101 -12.29 12.36 18.59
N PRO A 102 -11.90 11.44 17.67
CA PRO A 102 -11.52 10.08 18.03
C PRO A 102 -10.42 10.03 19.09
N GLN A 103 -10.48 9.03 19.96
CA GLN A 103 -9.39 8.74 20.88
C GLN A 103 -8.20 8.07 20.18
N ALA A 104 -8.48 7.26 19.15
CA ALA A 104 -7.49 6.63 18.30
C ALA A 104 -8.09 6.36 16.90
N THR A 105 -7.26 6.47 15.87
CA THR A 105 -7.59 6.15 14.48
C THR A 105 -6.49 5.27 13.90
N VAL A 106 -6.87 4.15 13.29
CA VAL A 106 -5.97 3.17 12.70
C VAL A 106 -6.28 3.04 11.22
N ILE A 107 -5.25 3.21 10.39
CA ILE A 107 -5.33 3.13 8.94
C ILE A 107 -4.28 2.12 8.46
N VAL A 108 -4.71 1.14 7.69
CA VAL A 108 -3.83 0.21 6.97
C VAL A 108 -4.01 0.49 5.49
N ARG A 109 -2.90 0.77 4.78
CA ARG A 109 -2.89 1.14 3.37
C ARG A 109 -2.18 0.09 2.54
N HIS A 110 -2.80 -0.34 1.45
CA HIS A 110 -2.17 -1.13 0.40
C HIS A 110 -1.98 -0.24 -0.83
N MET A 111 -0.72 0.03 -1.16
CA MET A 111 -0.35 0.90 -2.27
C MET A 111 0.15 0.08 -3.46
N HIS A 112 0.23 0.69 -4.65
CA HIS A 112 0.77 -0.01 -5.81
C HIS A 112 2.30 -0.11 -5.79
N SER A 113 2.96 0.68 -4.94
CA SER A 113 4.42 0.69 -4.82
C SER A 113 4.89 1.09 -3.41
N THR A 114 6.15 0.76 -3.10
CA THR A 114 6.81 1.22 -1.88
C THR A 114 6.90 2.74 -1.79
N ASP A 115 7.14 3.44 -2.90
CA ASP A 115 7.25 4.90 -2.91
C ASP A 115 5.93 5.57 -2.52
N GLU A 116 4.79 5.00 -2.94
CA GLU A 116 3.47 5.46 -2.52
C GLU A 116 3.19 5.18 -1.04
N ALA A 117 3.63 4.04 -0.51
CA ALA A 117 3.51 3.74 0.92
C ALA A 117 4.39 4.67 1.77
N ILE A 118 5.59 5.01 1.29
CA ILE A 118 6.44 6.05 1.88
C ILE A 118 5.71 7.40 1.86
N ALA A 119 5.04 7.75 0.77
CA ALA A 119 4.27 9.01 0.69
C ALA A 119 3.11 9.07 1.71
N VAL A 120 2.44 7.95 1.99
CA VAL A 120 1.45 7.85 3.09
C VAL A 120 2.12 8.12 4.44
N VAL A 121 3.26 7.47 4.71
CA VAL A 121 4.00 7.64 5.96
C VAL A 121 4.48 9.08 6.14
N ASP A 122 5.09 9.68 5.12
CA ASP A 122 5.62 11.05 5.15
C ASP A 122 4.52 12.11 5.29
N TRP A 123 3.34 11.85 4.73
CA TRP A 123 2.16 12.70 4.95
C TRP A 123 1.72 12.68 6.41
N ALA A 124 1.62 11.48 7.01
CA ALA A 124 1.18 11.34 8.40
C ALA A 124 2.25 11.79 9.41
N ALA A 125 3.51 11.46 9.15
CA ALA A 125 4.66 11.69 10.02
C ALA A 125 5.80 12.39 9.23
N PRO A 126 5.72 13.70 9.01
CA PRO A 126 6.71 14.41 8.20
C PRO A 126 8.14 14.28 8.75
N ILE A 127 9.10 14.07 7.84
CA ILE A 127 10.51 13.81 8.16
C ILE A 127 11.13 14.91 9.04
N ASN A 128 10.75 16.18 8.84
CA ASN A 128 11.34 17.31 9.54
C ASN A 128 10.72 17.60 10.92
N THR A 129 9.62 16.93 11.26
CA THR A 129 8.90 17.14 12.53
C THR A 129 8.79 15.89 13.37
N THR A 130 9.22 14.72 12.89
CA THR A 130 9.07 13.44 13.59
C THR A 130 10.42 12.77 13.88
N GLU A 131 10.41 11.86 14.86
CA GLU A 131 11.54 10.99 15.14
C GLU A 131 11.38 9.66 14.39
N PRO A 132 12.48 8.95 14.06
CA PRO A 132 12.39 7.65 13.40
C PRO A 132 11.56 6.62 14.18
N ALA A 133 10.83 5.78 13.44
CA ALA A 133 10.10 4.63 13.93
C ALA A 133 10.48 3.38 13.11
N GLU A 134 11.19 2.44 13.74
CA GLU A 134 11.82 1.29 13.06
C GLU A 134 11.36 -0.06 13.66
N GLU A 135 10.18 -0.06 14.29
CA GLU A 135 9.58 -1.25 14.88
C GLU A 135 8.20 -1.54 14.26
N PRO A 136 7.80 -2.82 14.16
CA PRO A 136 8.61 -4.03 14.36
C PRO A 136 9.67 -4.19 13.26
N GLU A 137 10.54 -5.21 13.39
CA GLU A 137 11.63 -5.43 12.43
C GLU A 137 11.14 -5.45 10.97
N GLY A 138 11.83 -4.70 10.11
CA GLY A 138 11.51 -4.56 8.69
C GLY A 138 10.55 -3.43 8.35
N TRP A 139 10.00 -2.74 9.34
CA TRP A 139 9.18 -1.53 9.17
C TRP A 139 10.00 -0.26 9.39
N SER A 140 9.66 0.82 8.69
CA SER A 140 10.34 2.12 8.83
C SER A 140 9.37 3.27 8.62
N GLY A 141 9.59 4.37 9.34
CA GLY A 141 8.78 5.58 9.25
C GLY A 141 9.05 6.58 10.37
N GLY A 142 7.99 7.21 10.88
CA GLY A 142 8.09 8.31 11.83
C GLY A 142 7.09 8.23 12.97
N ARG A 143 7.46 8.83 14.11
CA ARG A 143 6.59 9.01 15.27
C ARG A 143 6.76 10.39 15.90
N ILE A 144 5.69 10.89 16.48
CA ILE A 144 5.70 12.13 17.26
C ILE A 144 4.62 12.06 18.33
N GLY A 145 4.86 12.70 19.47
CA GLY A 145 3.86 12.95 20.50
C GLY A 145 4.03 14.36 21.04
N ASN A 146 2.94 15.12 21.11
CA ASN A 146 2.92 16.49 21.63
C ASN A 146 1.51 16.83 22.16
N GLU A 147 1.27 18.10 22.47
CA GLU A 147 -0.02 18.61 22.98
C GLU A 147 -1.23 18.35 22.06
N ASN A 148 -1.02 18.15 20.76
CA ASN A 148 -2.06 17.86 19.77
C ASN A 148 -2.36 16.35 19.65
N GLY A 149 -1.67 15.50 20.41
CA GLY A 149 -1.78 14.05 20.34
C GLY A 149 -0.49 13.39 19.85
N ALA A 150 -0.61 12.18 19.33
CA ALA A 150 0.50 11.38 18.86
C ALA A 150 0.21 10.65 17.57
N ILE A 151 1.28 10.38 16.83
CA ILE A 151 1.28 9.69 15.54
C ILE A 151 2.36 8.62 15.59
N TYR A 152 2.04 7.46 15.04
CA TYR A 152 3.00 6.42 14.67
C TYR A 152 2.66 5.94 13.26
N ALA A 153 3.57 6.15 12.32
CA ALA A 153 3.36 5.78 10.92
C ALA A 153 4.58 5.02 10.41
N VAL A 154 4.37 3.82 9.89
CA VAL A 154 5.43 2.96 9.37
C VAL A 154 4.99 2.26 8.10
N GLN A 155 5.94 1.92 7.23
CA GLN A 155 5.70 1.09 6.05
C GLN A 155 6.68 -0.08 5.97
N LYS A 156 6.26 -1.14 5.26
CA LYS A 156 7.10 -2.25 4.81
C LYS A 156 6.71 -2.63 3.39
N GLY A 157 7.53 -2.23 2.41
CA GLY A 157 7.20 -2.44 1.00
C GLY A 157 5.98 -1.58 0.62
N PRO A 158 4.97 -2.13 -0.09
CA PRO A 158 3.80 -1.35 -0.51
C PRO A 158 2.74 -1.18 0.59
N VAL A 159 2.97 -1.65 1.82
CA VAL A 159 1.99 -1.56 2.91
C VAL A 159 2.41 -0.50 3.92
N ALA A 160 1.49 0.39 4.29
CA ALA A 160 1.69 1.37 5.37
C ALA A 160 0.65 1.19 6.48
N VAL A 161 1.07 1.39 7.73
CA VAL A 161 0.22 1.39 8.92
C VAL A 161 0.40 2.72 9.62
N VAL A 162 -0.71 3.44 9.82
CA VAL A 162 -0.75 4.75 10.46
C VAL A 162 -1.69 4.69 11.65
N VAL A 163 -1.22 5.13 12.80
CA VAL A 163 -2.02 5.27 14.02
C VAL A 163 -1.93 6.70 14.53
N PHE A 164 -3.10 7.32 14.67
CA PHE A 164 -3.28 8.58 15.39
C PHE A 164 -3.85 8.29 16.78
N SER A 165 -3.41 9.04 17.78
CA SER A 165 -3.94 9.02 19.14
C SER A 165 -4.14 10.43 19.65
N ASN A 166 -5.21 10.67 20.42
CA ASN A 166 -5.40 11.95 21.12
C ASN A 166 -4.53 12.10 22.38
N GLN A 167 -3.62 11.14 22.63
CA GLN A 167 -2.70 11.15 23.75
C GLN A 167 -1.34 11.68 23.32
N GLN A 168 -0.64 12.37 24.22
CA GLN A 168 0.67 12.95 23.90
C GLN A 168 1.80 11.91 23.79
N GLN A 169 1.54 10.65 24.17
CA GLN A 169 2.57 9.61 24.22
C GLN A 169 2.57 8.80 22.92
N SER A 170 3.58 8.99 22.07
CA SER A 170 3.76 8.20 20.84
C SER A 170 3.90 6.70 21.08
N LEU A 171 4.35 6.28 22.27
CA LEU A 171 4.37 4.88 22.66
C LEU A 171 2.98 4.22 22.60
N LYS A 172 1.88 4.96 22.85
CA LYS A 172 0.53 4.41 22.76
C LYS A 172 0.14 4.11 21.31
N ALA A 173 0.42 5.03 20.40
CA ALA A 173 0.21 4.83 18.97
C ALA A 173 1.09 3.69 18.43
N GLU A 174 2.35 3.60 18.89
CA GLU A 174 3.28 2.52 18.57
C GLU A 174 2.77 1.14 19.00
N LEU A 175 2.29 1.01 20.25
CA LEU A 175 1.75 -0.26 20.75
C LEU A 175 0.54 -0.71 19.92
N ILE A 176 -0.37 0.21 19.59
CA ILE A 176 -1.51 -0.07 18.72
C ILE A 176 -1.03 -0.51 17.33
N ALA A 177 -0.08 0.21 16.72
CA ALA A 177 0.43 -0.15 15.39
C ALA A 177 1.07 -1.56 15.38
N LYS A 178 1.87 -1.88 16.40
CA LYS A 178 2.51 -3.20 16.53
C LYS A 178 1.49 -4.33 16.71
N GLU A 179 0.43 -4.08 17.46
CA GLU A 179 -0.68 -5.02 17.63
C GLU A 179 -1.42 -5.25 16.31
N VAL A 180 -1.67 -4.19 15.53
CA VAL A 180 -2.27 -4.26 14.19
C VAL A 180 -1.42 -5.12 13.26
N ILE A 181 -0.13 -4.81 13.16
CA ILE A 181 0.83 -5.54 12.32
C ILE A 181 0.88 -7.01 12.72
N THR A 182 0.87 -7.30 14.02
CA THR A 182 0.88 -8.67 14.55
C THR A 182 -0.40 -9.43 14.21
N ASN A 183 -1.57 -8.85 14.47
CA ASN A 183 -2.86 -9.52 14.30
C ASN A 183 -3.23 -9.73 12.82
N LEU A 184 -2.74 -8.86 11.94
CA LEU A 184 -2.94 -8.98 10.49
C LEU A 184 -1.83 -9.78 9.79
N GLY A 185 -0.73 -10.10 10.48
CA GLY A 185 0.40 -10.83 9.90
C GLY A 185 1.11 -10.08 8.78
N LEU A 186 1.26 -8.75 8.94
CA LEU A 186 1.80 -7.84 7.92
C LEU A 186 3.32 -7.84 7.84
#